data_AF-A0A7W3PGC1-F1
#
_entry.id   AF-A0A7W3PGC1-F1
#
_cell.length_a   1.000
_cell.length_b   1.000
_cell.length_c   1.000
_cell.angle_alpha   90.00
_cell.angle_beta   90.00
_cell.angle_gamma   90.00
#
_symmetry.space_group_name_H-M   'P 1'
#
loop_
_entity.id
_entity.type
_entity.pdbx_description
1 polymer ?
#
loop_
_entity_poly.entity_id
_entity_poly.type
_entity_poly.pdbx_seq_one_letter_code
_entity_poly.pdbx_strand_id
1 'polypeptide(L)' 'MSNTDRIRQAQRAYDQAAARSKELGRIHDRADDALTAGKTSQVKVWKAWQDFLASVEVMNAAKSALDQAKAGR' A
#
# COMPACT_ATOMS: atom_id res chain seq x y z
N MET A 1 -28.16 -1.25 -0.23
CA MET A 1 -26.95 -0.40 -0.17
C MET A 1 -26.87 0.39 -1.46
N SER A 2 -26.78 1.73 -1.41
CA SER A 2 -26.81 2.54 -2.64
C SER A 2 -25.49 2.44 -3.41
N ASN A 3 -25.50 2.77 -4.71
CA ASN A 3 -24.27 2.82 -5.51
C ASN A 3 -23.26 3.80 -4.90
N THR A 4 -23.74 4.95 -4.42
CA THR A 4 -22.97 5.96 -3.70
C THR A 4 -22.30 5.42 -2.43
N ASP A 5 -22.94 4.50 -1.72
CA ASP A 5 -22.35 3.87 -0.52
C ASP A 5 -21.23 2.90 -0.88
N ARG A 6 -21.41 2.12 -1.96
CA ARG A 6 -20.37 1.20 -2.48
C ARG A 6 -19.11 1.98 -2.90
N ILE A 7 -19.30 3.09 -3.61
CA ILE A 7 -18.21 3.98 -4.02
C ILE A 7 -17.48 4.55 -2.80
N ARG A 8 -18.21 5.07 -1.81
CA ARG A 8 -17.60 5.63 -0.59
C ARG A 8 -16.84 4.57 0.21
N GLN A 9 -17.34 3.34 0.25
CA GLN A 9 -16.65 2.22 0.87
C GLN A 9 -15.36 1.88 0.12
N ALA A 10 -15.42 1.76 -1.21
CA ALA A 10 -14.24 1.47 -2.03
C ALA A 10 -13.18 2.58 -1.96
N GLN A 11 -13.61 3.85 -1.90
CA GLN A 11 -12.70 4.98 -1.73
C GLN A 11 -11.96 4.89 -0.40
N ARG A 12 -12.66 4.63 0.70
CA ARG A 12 -12.03 4.46 2.03
C ARG A 12 -11.04 3.29 2.06
N ALA A 13 -11.39 2.17 1.41
CA ALA A 13 -10.49 1.03 1.31
C ALA A 13 -9.21 1.38 0.54
N TYR A 14 -9.34 2.10 -0.58
CA TYR A 14 -8.19 2.60 -1.34
C TYR A 14 -7.35 3.56 -0.52
N ASP A 15 -7.95 4.53 0.16
CA ASP A 15 -7.22 5.52 0.97
C ASP A 15 -6.43 4.86 2.09
N GLN A 16 -7.01 3.86 2.76
CA GLN A 16 -6.32 3.07 3.80
C GLN A 16 -5.15 2.27 3.23
N ALA A 17 -5.35 1.60 2.09
CA ALA A 17 -4.29 0.83 1.44
C ALA A 17 -3.15 1.73 0.94
N ALA A 18 -3.48 2.91 0.40
CA ALA A 18 -2.50 3.90 -0.05
C ALA A 18 -1.69 4.46 1.13
N ALA A 19 -2.34 4.78 2.25
CA ALA A 19 -1.64 5.22 3.45
C ALA A 19 -0.69 4.14 3.99
N ARG A 20 -1.13 2.88 4.01
CA ARG A 20 -0.31 1.72 4.43
C ARG A 20 0.89 1.53 3.51
N SER A 21 0.70 1.62 2.20
CA SER A 21 1.78 1.49 1.22
C SER A 21 2.82 2.59 1.38
N LYS A 22 2.38 3.84 1.58
CA LYS A 22 3.28 4.97 1.85
C LYS A 22 4.08 4.80 3.16
N GLU A 23 3.46 4.24 4.19
CA GLU A 23 4.12 3.93 5.48
C GLU A 23 5.22 2.89 5.28
N LEU A 24 4.91 1.80 4.58
CA LEU A 24 5.85 0.69 4.34
C LEU A 24 6.97 1.07 3.39
N GLY A 25 6.72 1.92 2.40
CA GLY A 25 7.77 2.51 1.56
C GLY A 25 8.79 3.28 2.40
N ARG A 26 8.33 4.14 3.32
CA ARG A 26 9.21 4.85 4.26
C ARG A 26 9.99 3.91 5.19
N ILE A 27 9.41 2.78 5.59
CA ILE A 27 10.10 1.77 6.40
C ILE A 27 11.21 1.10 5.59
N HIS A 28 10.94 0.76 4.33
CA HIS A 28 11.94 0.22 3.42
C HIS A 28 13.10 1.21 3.21
N ASP A 29 12.81 2.47 2.91
CA ASP A 29 13.83 3.50 2.68
C ASP A 29 14.74 3.68 3.91
N ARG A 30 14.16 3.74 5.11
CA ARG A 30 14.94 3.81 6.35
C ARG A 30 15.77 2.55 6.59
N ALA A 31 15.27 1.38 6.20
CA ALA A 31 16.01 0.14 6.33
C ALA A 31 17.21 0.11 5.37
N ASP A 32 17.05 0.65 4.15
CA ASP A 32 18.12 0.78 3.17
C ASP A 32 19.20 1.79 3.61
N ASP A 33 18.79 2.94 4.15
CA ASP A 33 19.69 3.92 4.78
C ASP A 33 20.48 3.27 5.94
N ALA A 34 19.78 2.49 6.77
CA ALA A 34 20.41 1.77 7.87
C ALA A 34 21.38 0.69 7.39
N LEU A 35 21.15 0.09 6.22
CA LEU A 35 22.05 -0.90 5.63
C LEU A 35 23.33 -0.24 5.16
N THR A 36 23.21 0.89 4.46
CA THR A 36 24.34 1.74 4.04
C THR A 36 25.18 2.19 5.24
N ALA A 37 24.52 2.50 6.36
CA ALA A 37 25.19 2.87 7.60
C ALA A 37 25.75 1.68 8.42
N GLY A 38 25.60 0.44 7.95
CA GLY A 38 26.06 -0.77 8.67
C GLY A 38 25.26 -1.11 9.94
N LYS A 39 24.04 -0.59 10.08
CA LYS A 39 23.17 -0.73 11.28
C LYS A 39 22.10 -1.80 11.14
N THR A 40 21.94 -2.41 9.97
CA THR A 40 21.01 -3.51 9.71
C THR A 40 21.60 -4.51 8.70
N SER A 41 20.85 -5.56 8.35
CA SER A 41 21.25 -6.58 7.39
C SER A 41 20.41 -6.55 6.12
N GLN A 42 20.98 -7.03 5.01
CA GLN A 42 20.26 -7.19 3.74
C GLN A 42 18.96 -7.99 3.89
N VAL A 43 18.94 -9.02 4.74
CA VAL A 43 17.73 -9.82 5.00
C VAL A 43 16.59 -8.97 5.56
N LYS A 44 16.89 -8.02 6.46
CA LYS A 44 15.87 -7.12 7.03
C LYS A 44 15.37 -6.11 6.00
N VAL A 45 16.25 -5.57 5.16
CA VAL A 45 15.86 -4.66 4.06
C VAL A 45 14.97 -5.40 3.06
N TRP A 46 15.37 -6.61 2.67
CA TRP A 46 14.58 -7.44 1.77
C TRP A 46 13.18 -7.74 2.32
N LYS A 47 13.07 -8.04 3.61
CA LYS A 47 11.76 -8.24 4.24
C LYS A 47 10.89 -6.97 4.21
N ALA A 48 11.48 -5.80 4.49
CA ALA A 48 10.78 -4.52 4.40
C ALA A 48 10.32 -4.22 2.97
N TRP A 49 11.14 -4.55 1.97
CA TRP A 49 10.79 -4.43 0.56
C TRP A 49 9.62 -5.34 0.18
N GLN A 50 9.65 -6.61 0.60
CA GLN A 50 8.54 -7.54 0.37
C GLN A 50 7.23 -7.05 1.00
N ASP A 51 7.28 -6.53 2.23
CA ASP A 51 6.11 -5.98 2.90
C ASP A 51 5.56 -4.74 2.16
N PHE A 52 6.44 -3.88 1.67
CA PHE A 52 6.06 -2.76 0.82
C PHE A 52 5.39 -3.24 -0.47
N LEU A 53 5.97 -4.20 -1.20
CA LEU A 53 5.37 -4.72 -2.43
C LEU A 53 4.00 -5.33 -2.19
N ALA A 54 3.85 -6.17 -1.16
CA ALA A 54 2.54 -6.75 -0.81
C ALA A 54 1.50 -5.66 -0.53
N SER A 55 1.89 -4.55 0.09
CA SER A 55 0.97 -3.42 0.32
C SER A 55 0.60 -2.66 -0.96
N VAL A 56 1.52 -2.57 -1.93
CA VAL A 56 1.26 -1.96 -3.24
C VAL A 56 0.25 -2.80 -4.02
N GLU A 57 0.35 -4.13 -3.96
CA GLU A 57 -0.63 -5.04 -4.59
C GLU A 57 -2.03 -4.82 -4.03
N VAL A 58 -2.17 -4.74 -2.70
CA VAL A 58 -3.45 -4.46 -2.04
C VAL A 58 -3.99 -3.08 -2.44
N MET A 59 -3.14 -2.05 -2.50
CA MET A 59 -3.53 -0.72 -2.96
C MET A 59 -4.04 -0.73 -4.40
N ASN A 60 -3.35 -1.44 -5.30
CA ASN A 60 -3.75 -1.56 -6.69
C ASN A 60 -5.08 -2.33 -6.85
N ALA A 61 -5.28 -3.39 -6.08
CA ALA A 61 -6.55 -4.11 -6.04
C ALA A 61 -7.70 -3.20 -5.55
N ALA A 62 -7.47 -2.43 -4.47
CA ALA A 62 -8.45 -1.48 -3.95
C ALA A 62 -8.76 -0.37 -4.96
N LYS A 63 -7.75 0.10 -5.70
CA LYS A 63 -7.91 1.08 -6.79
C LYS A 63 -8.79 0.52 -7.92
N SER A 64 -8.50 -0.70 -8.36
CA SER A 64 -9.30 -1.37 -9.39
C SER A 64 -10.76 -1.54 -8.97
N ALA A 65 -11.00 -1.95 -7.72
CA ALA A 65 -12.35 -2.07 -7.16
C ALA A 65 -13.08 -0.73 -7.09
N LEU A 66 -12.37 0.35 -6.71
CA LEU A 66 -12.90 1.70 -6.73
C LEU A 66 -13.29 2.12 -8.14
N ASP A 67 -12.39 1.94 -9.11
CA ASP A 67 -12.60 2.34 -10.50
C ASP A 67 -13.79 1.57 -11.13
N GLN A 68 -13.94 0.27 -10.84
CA GLN A 68 -15.13 -0.52 -11.21
C GLN A 68 -16.42 0.02 -10.57
N ALA A 69 -16.39 0.37 -9.28
CA ALA A 69 -17.53 0.99 -8.61
C ALA A 69 -17.85 2.40 -9.17
N LYS A 70 -16.88 3.09 -9.79
CA LYS A 70 -17.13 4.35 -10.51
C LYS A 70 -17.72 4.14 -11.89
N ALA A 71 -17.31 3.10 -12.60
CA ALA A 71 -17.74 2.81 -13.96
C ALA A 71 -19.16 2.23 -14.04
N GLY A 72 -19.61 1.49 -13.01
CA GLY A 72 -21.00 1.02 -12.90
C GLY A 72 -21.99 2.09 -12.38
N ARG A 73 -21.71 3.37 -12.63
CA ARG A 73 -22.57 4.52 -12.27
C ARG A 73 -23.45 4.94 -13.43
#